data_AF-A0A6P5NNV1-F1
#
_entry.id   AF-A0A6P5NNV1-F1
#
_cell.length_a   1.000
_cell.length_b   1.000
_cell.length_c   1.000
_cell.angle_alpha   90.00
_cell.angle_beta   90.00
_cell.angle_gamma   90.00
#
_symmetry.space_group_name_H-M   'P 1'
#
loop_
_entity.id
_entity.type
_entity.pdbx_description
1 polymer ?
#
loop_
_entity_poly.entity_id
_entity_poly.type
_entity_poly.pdbx_seq_one_letter_code
_entity_poly.pdbx_strand_id
1 'polypeptide(L)'
;MVDPGLYLAQKKDLFWITQKRSRPTQFKLFTGSAWMVLSRSFVDYMIWGWDTLPRTLLMYYTNFVSSPEGYFHTLICNAKEFRNSTVNSDLHFISWDNPPKQHPLYLNPADYEKIVGSNAPFARKFPRNDSVLLDKIDKELLSKVGAERAVPGGWCIGSRENGTDPCSVVGNTTTLRPGPGSERLQTLINSLLSPENFKPKQCV
;
A
#
# COMPACT_ATOMS: atom_id res chain seq x y z
N MET A 1 7.13 24.18 -10.54
CA MET A 1 5.83 23.84 -11.13
C MET A 1 4.76 24.44 -10.26
N VAL A 2 3.64 24.86 -10.84
CA VAL A 2 2.43 25.26 -10.13
C VAL A 2 1.31 24.32 -10.58
N ASP A 3 0.61 23.69 -9.64
CA ASP A 3 -0.55 22.86 -9.92
C ASP A 3 -1.82 23.72 -9.82
N PRO A 4 -2.53 24.00 -10.94
CA PRO A 4 -3.76 24.78 -10.91
C PRO A 4 -4.87 24.12 -10.09
N GLY A 5 -4.83 22.80 -9.89
CA GLY A 5 -5.78 22.08 -9.04
C GLY A 5 -5.71 22.45 -7.56
N LEU A 6 -4.68 23.19 -7.12
CA LEU A 6 -4.60 23.72 -5.75
C LEU A 6 -5.50 24.95 -5.52
N TYR A 7 -5.89 25.68 -6.57
CA TYR A 7 -6.65 26.93 -6.44
C TYR A 7 -7.79 27.08 -7.46
N LEU A 8 -7.91 26.18 -8.43
CA LEU A 8 -9.03 26.10 -9.38
C LEU A 8 -9.82 24.82 -9.15
N ALA A 9 -11.15 24.94 -9.21
CA ALA A 9 -12.06 23.78 -9.08
C ALA A 9 -11.98 22.80 -10.27
N GLN A 10 -11.47 23.25 -11.42
CA GLN A 10 -11.31 22.41 -12.62
C GLN A 10 -9.87 21.96 -12.77
N LYS A 11 -9.68 20.65 -12.94
CA LYS A 11 -8.37 20.04 -13.19
C LYS A 11 -7.82 20.54 -14.53
N LYS A 12 -6.62 21.11 -14.52
CA LYS A 12 -5.87 21.58 -15.70
C LYS A 12 -4.46 21.03 -15.68
N ASP A 13 -3.77 21.13 -16.81
CA ASP A 13 -2.38 20.72 -16.93
C ASP A 13 -1.46 21.56 -16.02
N LEU A 14 -0.36 20.92 -15.61
CA LEU A 14 0.64 21.52 -14.75
C LEU A 14 1.33 22.69 -15.45
N PHE A 15 1.43 23.83 -14.78
CA PHE A 15 2.19 24.95 -15.27
C PHE A 15 3.67 24.78 -14.90
N TRP A 16 4.51 24.60 -15.92
CA TRP A 16 5.94 24.46 -15.76
C TRP A 16 6.61 25.84 -15.70
N ILE A 17 7.39 26.06 -14.64
CA ILE A 17 8.19 27.26 -14.45
C ILE A 17 9.66 26.95 -14.70
N THR A 18 10.40 27.91 -15.23
CA THR A 18 11.83 27.75 -15.57
C THR A 18 12.73 27.79 -14.32
N GLN A 19 12.27 28.45 -13.25
CA GLN A 19 13.00 28.56 -12.00
C GLN A 19 13.11 27.21 -11.29
N LYS A 20 14.34 26.87 -10.89
CA LYS A 20 14.64 25.66 -10.13
C LYS A 20 14.76 25.98 -8.64
N ARG A 21 14.31 25.06 -7.79
CA ARG A 21 14.53 25.13 -6.34
C ARG A 21 15.88 24.48 -6.00
N SER A 22 16.61 25.06 -5.06
CA SER A 22 17.76 24.38 -4.46
C SER A 22 17.30 23.14 -3.69
N ARG A 23 18.18 22.14 -3.60
CA ARG A 23 17.93 20.98 -2.75
C ARG A 23 18.02 21.41 -1.28
N PRO A 24 17.07 20.98 -0.43
CA PRO A 24 17.13 21.29 1.00
C PRO A 24 18.36 20.65 1.63
N THR A 25 18.96 21.34 2.59
CA THR A 25 20.13 20.86 3.36
C THR A 25 19.75 20.29 4.72
N GLN A 26 18.56 20.63 5.23
CA GLN A 26 18.12 20.25 6.58
C GLN A 26 17.54 18.83 6.69
N PHE A 27 17.20 18.21 5.55
CA PHE A 27 16.67 16.85 5.48
C PHE A 27 17.07 16.19 4.15
N LYS A 28 17.22 14.86 4.17
CA LYS A 28 17.45 14.07 2.95
C LYS A 28 16.11 13.74 2.30
N LEU A 29 16.00 13.91 0.98
CA LEU A 29 14.80 13.50 0.23
C LEU A 29 14.80 11.99 0.01
N PHE A 30 13.64 11.38 0.19
CA PHE A 30 13.38 9.97 -0.07
C PHE A 30 12.15 9.83 -0.96
N THR A 31 12.13 8.76 -1.76
CA THR A 31 11.02 8.45 -2.67
C THR A 31 10.63 7.00 -2.56
N GLY A 32 9.36 6.69 -2.81
CA GLY A 32 8.86 5.33 -2.81
C GLY A 32 7.46 5.24 -3.39
N SER A 33 6.75 4.16 -3.05
CA SER A 33 5.36 3.97 -3.46
C SER A 33 4.44 5.04 -2.87
N ALA A 34 3.41 5.44 -3.62
CA ALA A 34 2.30 6.24 -3.10
C ALA A 34 1.37 5.42 -2.18
N TRP A 35 1.50 4.09 -2.19
CA TRP A 35 0.77 3.16 -1.33
C TRP A 35 1.68 2.75 -0.19
N MET A 36 1.12 2.65 1.02
CA MET A 36 1.89 2.34 2.22
C MET A 36 0.96 1.93 3.36
N VAL A 37 1.55 1.27 4.36
CA VAL A 37 0.92 0.99 5.64
C VAL A 37 1.64 1.82 6.69
N LEU A 38 0.91 2.68 7.40
CA LEU A 38 1.46 3.57 8.42
C LEU A 38 0.98 3.14 9.80
N SER A 39 1.88 3.15 10.79
CA SER A 39 1.48 2.94 12.18
C SER A 39 0.68 4.14 12.69
N ARG A 40 -0.25 3.89 13.61
CA ARG A 40 -1.03 4.96 14.26
C ARG A 40 -0.12 6.01 14.92
N SER A 41 0.95 5.58 15.58
CA SER A 41 1.92 6.48 16.22
C SER A 41 2.60 7.42 15.23
N PHE A 42 2.95 6.93 14.03
CA PHE A 42 3.54 7.78 13.00
C PHE A 42 2.50 8.76 12.46
N VAL A 43 1.26 8.31 12.22
CA VAL A 43 0.15 9.20 11.82
C VAL A 43 -0.09 10.31 12.85
N ASP A 44 -0.09 9.98 14.14
CA ASP A 44 -0.23 10.96 15.21
C ASP A 44 0.93 11.97 15.18
N TYR A 45 2.17 11.53 14.94
CA TYR A 45 3.31 12.43 14.77
C TYR A 45 3.18 13.34 13.55
N MET A 46 2.65 12.85 12.42
CA MET A 46 2.45 13.69 11.23
C MET A 46 1.44 14.82 11.48
N ILE A 47 0.36 14.53 12.21
CA ILE A 47 -0.76 15.45 12.43
C ILE A 47 -0.47 16.40 13.61
N TRP A 48 -0.05 15.82 14.74
CA TRP A 48 0.07 16.51 16.03
C TRP A 48 1.51 16.79 16.43
N GLY A 49 2.49 16.40 15.61
CA GLY A 49 3.90 16.60 15.89
C GLY A 49 4.22 18.02 16.34
N TRP A 50 4.86 18.12 17.50
CA TRP A 50 5.38 19.38 18.03
C TRP A 50 6.62 19.84 17.23
N ASP A 51 7.34 18.89 16.62
CA ASP A 51 8.44 19.15 15.71
C ASP A 51 7.98 19.94 14.47
N THR A 52 8.89 20.74 13.93
CA THR A 52 8.69 21.55 12.73
C THR A 52 8.82 20.73 11.44
N LEU A 53 9.43 19.54 11.47
CA LEU A 53 9.70 18.73 10.29
C LEU A 53 8.42 18.34 9.49
N PRO A 54 7.33 17.79 10.08
CA PRO A 54 6.11 17.50 9.33
C PRO A 54 5.53 18.72 8.61
N ARG A 55 5.49 19.88 9.29
CA ARG A 55 4.97 21.15 8.73
C ARG A 55 5.86 21.68 7.61
N THR A 56 7.19 21.62 7.81
CA THR A 56 8.17 22.04 6.81
C THR A 56 8.09 21.19 5.55
N LEU A 57 7.95 19.87 5.71
CA LEU A 57 7.79 18.96 4.57
C LEU A 57 6.46 19.15 3.87
N LEU A 58 5.35 19.41 4.57
CA LEU A 58 4.07 19.74 3.95
C LEU A 58 4.23 20.96 3.03
N MET A 59 4.85 22.03 3.52
CA MET A 59 5.14 23.23 2.72
C MET A 59 6.03 22.91 1.52
N TYR A 60 7.10 22.12 1.73
CA TYR A 60 8.03 21.74 0.67
C TYR A 60 7.37 20.94 -0.47
N TYR A 61 6.47 20.01 -0.11
CA TYR A 61 5.80 19.10 -1.04
C TYR A 61 4.51 19.65 -1.66
N THR A 62 4.06 20.86 -1.31
CA THR A 62 2.88 21.50 -1.95
C THR A 62 3.03 21.71 -3.45
N ASN A 63 4.26 21.94 -3.95
CA ASN A 63 4.55 22.19 -5.36
C ASN A 63 5.47 21.11 -5.96
N PHE A 64 5.18 19.85 -5.66
CA PHE A 64 5.93 18.69 -6.11
C PHE A 64 5.01 17.74 -6.91
N VAL A 65 5.49 17.17 -8.02
CA VAL A 65 4.71 16.17 -8.78
C VAL A 65 4.70 14.88 -7.96
N SER A 66 3.54 14.27 -7.77
CA SER A 66 3.41 13.03 -6.99
C SER A 66 3.90 13.19 -5.54
N SER A 67 3.47 14.26 -4.85
CA SER A 67 3.84 14.52 -3.45
C SER A 67 3.74 13.32 -2.50
N PRO A 68 2.72 12.43 -2.58
CA PRO A 68 2.65 11.23 -1.74
C PRO A 68 3.83 10.26 -1.92
N GLU A 69 4.45 10.22 -3.10
CA GLU A 69 5.61 9.36 -3.38
C GLU A 69 6.89 9.88 -2.73
N GLY A 70 6.90 11.09 -2.17
CA GLY A 70 8.07 11.67 -1.50
C GLY A 70 7.84 12.08 -0.05
N TYR A 71 6.67 12.66 0.27
CA TYR A 71 6.38 13.25 1.58
C TYR A 71 6.56 12.26 2.73
N PHE A 72 5.86 11.12 2.68
CA PHE A 72 5.83 10.16 3.78
C PHE A 72 7.19 9.50 4.01
N HIS A 73 7.84 9.10 2.92
CA HIS A 73 9.19 8.51 2.94
C HIS A 73 10.22 9.49 3.50
N THR A 74 10.15 10.74 3.05
CA THR A 74 11.05 11.79 3.55
C THR A 74 10.82 12.06 5.03
N LEU A 75 9.57 12.15 5.46
CA LEU A 75 9.25 12.43 6.86
C LEU A 75 9.71 11.30 7.79
N ILE A 76 9.33 10.05 7.49
CA ILE A 76 9.64 8.92 8.37
C ILE A 76 11.14 8.65 8.48
N CYS A 77 11.89 8.86 7.39
CA CYS A 77 13.34 8.62 7.36
C CYS A 77 14.18 9.73 7.98
N ASN A 78 13.65 10.95 8.07
CA ASN A 78 14.32 12.05 8.77
C ASN A 78 13.87 12.18 10.23
N ALA A 79 12.75 11.57 10.62
CA ALA A 79 12.28 11.55 12.01
C ALA A 79 13.08 10.51 12.83
N LYS A 80 13.90 10.98 13.77
CA LYS A 80 14.78 10.12 14.60
C LYS A 80 14.03 9.01 15.32
N GLU A 81 12.82 9.29 15.78
CA GLU A 81 11.95 8.36 16.52
C GLU A 81 11.43 7.21 15.64
N PHE A 82 11.27 7.43 14.33
CA PHE A 82 10.62 6.48 13.43
C PHE A 82 11.55 5.87 12.37
N ARG A 83 12.69 6.49 12.07
CA ARG A 83 13.58 6.02 10.97
C ARG A 83 13.97 4.54 11.08
N ASN A 84 14.10 4.04 12.31
CA ASN A 84 14.53 2.67 12.61
C ASN A 84 13.39 1.63 12.58
N SER A 85 12.13 2.05 12.43
CA SER A 85 10.96 1.16 12.32
C SER A 85 10.46 0.99 10.87
N THR A 86 11.18 1.57 9.90
CA THR A 86 10.81 1.50 8.48
C THR A 86 11.07 0.12 7.90
N VAL A 87 10.08 -0.45 7.22
CA VAL A 87 10.22 -1.69 6.43
C VAL A 87 10.10 -1.29 4.95
N ASN A 88 11.07 -1.67 4.13
CA ASN A 88 11.11 -1.29 2.71
C ASN A 88 10.20 -2.18 1.85
N SER A 89 8.90 -2.07 2.07
CA SER A 89 7.84 -2.73 1.32
C SER A 89 6.51 -1.99 1.52
N ASP A 90 5.75 -1.81 0.46
CA ASP A 90 4.36 -1.30 0.53
C ASP A 90 3.31 -2.43 0.64
N LEU A 91 3.76 -3.69 0.76
CA LEU A 91 2.94 -4.89 0.84
C LEU A 91 2.06 -5.17 -0.39
N HIS A 92 2.39 -4.58 -1.55
CA HIS A 92 1.69 -4.85 -2.80
C HIS A 92 2.52 -5.70 -3.76
N PHE A 93 1.86 -6.64 -4.43
CA PHE A 93 2.33 -7.16 -5.70
C PHE A 93 2.00 -6.16 -6.82
N ILE A 94 3.02 -5.70 -7.53
CA ILE A 94 2.88 -4.76 -8.64
C ILE A 94 3.71 -5.24 -9.81
N SER A 95 3.08 -5.37 -10.98
CA SER A 95 3.76 -5.68 -12.23
C SER A 95 4.14 -4.38 -12.96
N TRP A 96 5.38 -4.27 -13.40
CA TRP A 96 5.91 -3.10 -14.11
C TRP A 96 6.53 -3.51 -15.44
N ASP A 97 6.49 -2.61 -16.42
CA ASP A 97 7.39 -2.68 -17.57
C ASP A 97 8.86 -2.66 -17.10
N ASN A 98 9.77 -3.14 -17.96
CA ASN A 98 11.20 -2.95 -17.77
C ASN A 98 11.78 -2.16 -18.96
N PRO A 99 12.23 -0.90 -18.77
CA PRO A 99 12.21 -0.13 -17.53
C PRO A 99 10.78 0.29 -17.10
N PRO A 100 10.53 0.56 -15.80
CA PRO A 100 9.23 0.99 -15.32
C PRO A 100 8.73 2.28 -15.98
N LYS A 101 7.47 2.28 -16.42
CA LYS A 101 6.76 3.47 -16.91
C LYS A 101 6.05 4.19 -15.75
N GLN A 102 5.32 5.27 -16.04
CA GLN A 102 4.57 6.05 -15.04
C GLN A 102 3.47 5.24 -14.32
N HIS A 103 2.88 4.25 -14.98
CA HIS A 103 1.80 3.44 -14.43
C HIS A 103 2.14 1.96 -14.51
N PRO A 104 1.80 1.17 -13.47
CA PRO A 104 2.02 -0.26 -13.49
C PRO A 104 1.13 -0.94 -14.54
N LEU A 105 1.54 -2.12 -14.95
CA LEU A 105 0.79 -2.95 -15.89
C LEU A 105 -0.53 -3.41 -15.26
N TYR A 106 -1.51 -3.66 -16.13
CA TYR A 106 -2.72 -4.36 -15.73
C TYR A 106 -2.41 -5.85 -15.55
N LEU A 107 -2.76 -6.37 -14.38
CA LEU A 107 -2.65 -7.78 -14.05
C LEU A 107 -3.67 -8.58 -14.88
N ASN A 108 -3.31 -9.80 -15.25
CA ASN A 108 -4.13 -10.71 -16.03
C ASN A 108 -4.06 -12.13 -15.45
N PRO A 109 -4.88 -13.10 -15.92
CA PRO A 109 -4.90 -14.46 -15.37
C PRO A 109 -3.55 -15.18 -15.33
N ALA A 110 -2.60 -14.86 -16.23
CA ALA A 110 -1.26 -15.46 -16.23
C ALA A 110 -0.36 -14.97 -15.08
N ASP A 111 -0.72 -13.86 -14.43
CA ASP A 111 0.01 -13.35 -13.27
C ASP A 111 -0.43 -13.98 -11.95
N TYR A 112 -1.47 -14.84 -11.96
CA TYR A 112 -2.03 -15.44 -10.75
C TYR A 112 -0.98 -16.13 -9.86
N GLU A 113 -0.14 -17.00 -10.44
CA GLU A 113 0.90 -17.71 -9.68
C GLU A 113 1.93 -16.74 -9.08
N LYS A 114 2.23 -15.63 -9.77
CA LYS A 114 3.14 -14.60 -9.25
C LYS A 114 2.50 -13.82 -8.11
N ILE A 115 1.20 -13.51 -8.21
CA ILE A 115 0.44 -12.86 -7.14
C ILE A 115 0.49 -13.74 -5.88
N VAL A 116 0.16 -15.02 -6.00
CA VAL A 116 0.19 -15.97 -4.87
C VAL A 116 1.61 -16.13 -4.32
N GLY A 117 2.59 -16.36 -5.20
CA GLY A 117 3.98 -16.58 -4.83
C GLY A 117 4.68 -15.36 -4.22
N SER A 118 4.16 -14.14 -4.45
CA SER A 118 4.70 -12.93 -3.83
C SER A 118 4.44 -12.86 -2.33
N ASN A 119 3.48 -13.64 -1.81
CA ASN A 119 2.98 -13.58 -0.44
C ASN A 119 2.42 -12.21 -0.01
N ALA A 120 2.29 -11.25 -0.94
CA ALA A 120 1.76 -9.93 -0.66
C ALA A 120 0.25 -10.01 -0.35
N PRO A 121 -0.22 -9.30 0.69
CA PRO A 121 -1.65 -9.26 1.01
C PRO A 121 -2.47 -8.43 0.00
N PHE A 122 -1.82 -7.55 -0.76
CA PHE A 122 -2.46 -6.71 -1.77
C PHE A 122 -1.81 -6.85 -3.14
N ALA A 123 -2.54 -6.52 -4.20
CA ALA A 123 -2.02 -6.48 -5.56
C ALA A 123 -2.65 -5.34 -6.36
N ARG A 124 -1.94 -4.82 -7.36
CA ARG A 124 -2.46 -3.83 -8.32
C ARG A 124 -1.67 -3.87 -9.65
N LYS A 125 -2.23 -3.46 -10.78
CA LYS A 125 -3.57 -2.88 -11.00
C LYS A 125 -4.48 -3.89 -11.71
N PHE A 126 -5.70 -4.04 -11.23
CA PHE A 126 -6.71 -4.87 -11.90
C PHE A 126 -7.48 -4.06 -12.95
N PRO A 127 -7.79 -4.64 -14.12
CA PRO A 127 -8.70 -4.03 -15.09
C PRO A 127 -10.10 -3.90 -14.47
N ARG A 128 -10.83 -2.82 -14.80
CA ARG A 128 -12.19 -2.60 -14.27
C ARG A 128 -13.16 -3.74 -14.62
N ASN A 129 -12.97 -4.36 -15.78
CA ASN A 129 -13.88 -5.35 -16.34
C ASN A 129 -13.26 -6.76 -16.41
N ASP A 130 -12.13 -7.00 -15.73
CA ASP A 130 -11.52 -8.33 -15.71
C ASP A 130 -12.07 -9.13 -14.55
N SER A 131 -13.16 -9.84 -14.82
CA SER A 131 -13.72 -10.77 -13.84
C SER A 131 -12.87 -12.04 -13.75
N VAL A 132 -12.15 -12.48 -14.78
CA VAL A 132 -11.53 -13.81 -14.80
C VAL A 132 -10.46 -13.97 -13.72
N LEU A 133 -9.52 -13.02 -13.63
CA LEU A 133 -8.48 -13.08 -12.59
C LEU A 133 -9.09 -12.85 -11.19
N LEU A 134 -10.02 -11.91 -11.06
CA LEU A 134 -10.67 -11.59 -9.79
C LEU A 134 -11.54 -12.74 -9.27
N ASP A 135 -12.30 -13.39 -10.16
CA ASP A 135 -13.11 -14.58 -9.88
C ASP A 135 -12.21 -15.75 -9.46
N LYS A 136 -11.04 -15.90 -10.10
CA LYS A 136 -10.04 -16.90 -9.71
C LYS A 136 -9.51 -16.63 -8.30
N ILE A 137 -9.16 -15.38 -7.97
CA ILE A 137 -8.72 -14.98 -6.62
C ILE A 137 -9.82 -15.22 -5.58
N ASP A 138 -11.04 -14.76 -5.88
CA ASP A 138 -12.21 -14.91 -5.01
C ASP A 138 -12.46 -16.40 -4.69
N LYS A 139 -12.43 -17.25 -5.72
CA LYS A 139 -12.67 -18.68 -5.59
C LYS A 139 -11.54 -19.42 -4.88
N GLU A 140 -10.30 -19.23 -5.34
CA GLU A 140 -9.17 -20.08 -4.95
C GLU A 140 -8.43 -19.57 -3.70
N LEU A 141 -8.33 -18.25 -3.50
CA LEU A 141 -7.61 -17.67 -2.35
C LEU A 141 -8.53 -17.27 -1.22
N LEU A 142 -9.72 -16.75 -1.55
CA LEU A 142 -10.65 -16.19 -0.57
C LEU A 142 -11.80 -17.15 -0.22
N SER A 143 -11.88 -18.31 -0.89
CA SER A 143 -12.95 -19.30 -0.69
C SER A 143 -14.37 -18.70 -0.81
N LYS A 144 -14.53 -17.65 -1.63
CA LYS A 144 -15.82 -17.02 -1.88
C LYS A 144 -16.64 -17.91 -2.79
N VAL A 145 -17.89 -18.15 -2.41
CA VAL A 145 -18.82 -19.02 -3.16
C VAL A 145 -19.93 -18.16 -3.74
N GLY A 146 -19.92 -17.93 -5.06
CA GLY A 146 -20.91 -17.11 -5.75
C GLY A 146 -20.64 -15.60 -5.66
N ALA A 147 -21.11 -14.84 -6.65
CA ALA A 147 -20.77 -13.43 -6.81
C ALA A 147 -21.32 -12.52 -5.69
N GLU A 148 -22.49 -12.84 -5.15
CA GLU A 148 -23.22 -12.02 -4.18
C GLU A 148 -22.86 -12.29 -2.71
N ARG A 149 -22.01 -13.29 -2.44
CA ARG A 149 -21.67 -13.67 -1.06
C ARG A 149 -20.44 -12.92 -0.57
N ALA A 150 -20.42 -12.58 0.72
CA ALA A 150 -19.23 -12.03 1.35
C ALA A 150 -18.12 -13.08 1.43
N VAL A 151 -16.85 -12.64 1.43
CA VAL A 151 -15.71 -13.51 1.71
C VAL A 151 -15.82 -14.00 3.16
N PRO A 152 -15.77 -15.33 3.42
CA PRO A 152 -15.92 -15.85 4.76
C PRO A 152 -14.75 -15.48 5.67
N GLY A 153 -15.07 -14.97 6.85
CA GLY A 153 -14.11 -14.58 7.88
C GLY A 153 -14.32 -15.31 9.21
N GLY A 154 -13.52 -14.93 10.22
CA GLY A 154 -13.61 -15.52 11.57
C GLY A 154 -14.95 -15.26 12.28
N TRP A 155 -15.72 -14.29 11.80
CA TRP A 155 -17.07 -13.96 12.26
C TRP A 155 -18.18 -14.84 11.65
N CYS A 156 -17.90 -15.64 10.63
CA CYS A 156 -18.87 -16.52 10.00
C CYS A 156 -18.94 -17.86 10.77
N ILE A 157 -20.01 -18.05 11.56
CA ILE A 157 -20.17 -19.20 12.47
C ILE A 157 -21.25 -20.19 12.01
N GLY A 158 -21.88 -19.94 10.86
CA GLY A 158 -22.83 -20.85 10.25
C GLY A 158 -22.19 -22.17 9.79
N SER A 159 -23.03 -23.16 9.52
CA SER A 159 -22.58 -24.43 8.98
C SER A 159 -21.96 -24.25 7.59
N ARG A 160 -21.03 -25.14 7.24
CA ARG A 160 -20.51 -25.31 5.87
C ARG A 160 -21.05 -26.58 5.21
N GLU A 161 -21.90 -27.33 5.91
CA GLU A 161 -22.48 -28.57 5.41
C GLU A 161 -23.37 -28.29 4.20
N ASN A 162 -23.36 -29.20 3.22
CA ASN A 162 -24.19 -29.13 2.03
C ASN A 162 -24.06 -27.81 1.22
N GLY A 163 -22.90 -27.13 1.29
CA GLY A 163 -22.68 -25.87 0.56
C GLY A 163 -23.43 -24.67 1.14
N THR A 164 -23.91 -24.77 2.37
CA THR A 164 -24.49 -23.65 3.12
C THR A 164 -23.45 -22.55 3.31
N ASP A 165 -23.93 -21.29 3.30
CA ASP A 165 -23.07 -20.13 3.49
C ASP A 165 -22.75 -19.97 4.98
N PRO A 166 -21.48 -20.12 5.41
CA PRO A 166 -21.11 -19.95 6.82
C PRO A 166 -21.36 -18.52 7.33
N CYS A 167 -21.48 -17.54 6.45
CA CYS A 167 -21.73 -16.14 6.82
C CYS A 167 -23.22 -15.81 6.97
N SER A 168 -24.11 -16.78 6.73
CA SER A 168 -25.54 -16.66 7.04
C SER A 168 -25.81 -16.47 8.54
N VAL A 169 -24.89 -16.93 9.40
CA VAL A 169 -24.90 -16.68 10.84
C VAL A 169 -23.64 -15.92 11.23
N VAL A 170 -23.83 -14.68 11.66
CA VAL A 170 -22.75 -13.78 12.07
C VAL A 170 -22.55 -13.90 13.57
N GLY A 171 -21.36 -14.31 13.97
CA GLY A 171 -20.89 -14.33 15.35
C GLY A 171 -20.21 -13.02 15.73
N ASN A 172 -19.20 -13.10 16.59
CA ASN A 172 -18.44 -11.93 17.00
C ASN A 172 -17.57 -11.40 15.85
N THR A 173 -17.87 -10.17 15.40
CA THR A 173 -17.19 -9.47 14.29
C THR A 173 -15.73 -9.16 14.56
N THR A 174 -15.27 -9.21 15.82
CA THR A 174 -13.86 -9.00 16.18
C THR A 174 -13.04 -10.29 16.20
N THR A 175 -13.68 -11.45 15.97
CA THR A 175 -12.98 -12.73 15.96
C THR A 175 -12.11 -12.89 14.71
N LEU A 176 -10.80 -12.98 14.92
CA LEU A 176 -9.83 -13.27 13.86
C LEU A 176 -9.46 -14.75 13.91
N ARG A 177 -9.59 -15.45 12.78
CA ARG A 177 -9.15 -16.83 12.61
C ARG A 177 -8.07 -16.88 11.52
N PRO A 178 -6.82 -17.19 11.88
CA PRO A 178 -5.75 -17.41 10.90
C PRO A 178 -6.13 -18.48 9.88
N GLY A 179 -5.70 -18.31 8.64
CA GLY A 179 -5.88 -19.25 7.54
C GLY A 179 -4.69 -19.21 6.57
N PRO A 180 -4.79 -19.82 5.39
CA PRO A 180 -3.67 -19.87 4.44
C PRO A 180 -3.13 -18.48 4.06
N GLY A 181 -3.99 -17.45 4.03
CA GLY A 181 -3.58 -16.07 3.80
C GLY A 181 -2.69 -15.49 4.90
N SER A 182 -2.94 -15.82 6.17
CA SER A 182 -2.08 -15.36 7.28
C SER A 182 -0.73 -16.06 7.29
N GLU A 183 -0.66 -17.32 6.85
CA GLU A 183 0.62 -18.04 6.69
C GLU A 183 1.48 -17.38 5.62
N ARG A 184 0.91 -17.07 4.45
CA ARG A 184 1.61 -16.32 3.40
C ARG A 184 2.10 -14.97 3.91
N LEU A 185 1.23 -14.20 4.57
CA LEU A 185 1.62 -12.92 5.15
C LEU A 185 2.75 -13.09 6.17
N GLN A 186 2.69 -14.09 7.03
CA GLN A 186 3.77 -14.39 7.99
C GLN A 186 5.08 -14.70 7.27
N THR A 187 5.07 -15.50 6.20
CA THR A 187 6.25 -15.75 5.37
C THR A 187 6.85 -14.46 4.82
N LEU A 188 6.02 -13.57 4.27
CA LEU A 188 6.47 -12.27 3.76
C LEU A 188 7.09 -11.42 4.88
N ILE A 189 6.39 -11.28 6.02
CA ILE A 189 6.86 -10.45 7.14
C ILE A 189 8.17 -10.99 7.70
N ASN A 190 8.32 -12.30 7.87
CA ASN A 190 9.56 -12.91 8.34
C ASN A 190 10.73 -12.62 7.37
N SER A 191 10.48 -12.68 6.06
CA SER A 191 11.48 -12.32 5.04
C SER A 191 11.85 -10.83 5.13
N LEU A 192 10.87 -9.94 5.22
CA LEU A 192 11.10 -8.49 5.31
C LEU A 192 11.84 -8.07 6.58
N LEU A 193 11.61 -8.77 7.69
CA LEU A 193 12.23 -8.50 8.98
C LEU A 193 13.55 -9.26 9.22
N SER A 194 13.99 -10.07 8.26
CA SER A 194 15.28 -10.78 8.32
C SER A 194 16.46 -9.80 8.41
N PRO A 195 17.58 -10.17 9.06
CA PRO A 195 18.77 -9.31 9.19
C PRO A 195 19.28 -8.76 7.85
N GLU A 196 19.18 -9.56 6.78
CA GLU A 196 19.67 -9.24 5.45
C GLU A 196 18.77 -8.21 4.73
N ASN A 197 17.47 -8.17 5.07
CA ASN A 197 16.50 -7.30 4.40
C ASN A 197 16.11 -6.08 5.22
N PHE A 198 15.99 -6.19 6.54
CA PHE A 198 15.46 -5.11 7.35
C PHE A 198 16.44 -3.96 7.46
N LYS A 199 17.54 -4.12 8.19
CA LYS A 199 18.50 -3.05 8.48
C LYS A 199 19.18 -2.45 7.23
N PRO A 200 19.67 -3.26 6.27
CA PRO A 200 20.38 -2.71 5.12
C PRO A 200 19.49 -1.91 4.15
N LYS A 201 18.16 -2.12 4.19
CA LYS A 201 17.21 -1.48 3.26
C LYS A 201 16.38 -0.37 3.91
N GLN A 202 16.64 -0.01 5.18
CA GLN A 202 15.95 1.11 5.83
C GLN A 202 16.46 2.44 5.25
N CYS A 203 15.54 3.26 4.74
CA CYS A 203 15.84 4.64 4.33
C CYS A 203 17.08 4.74 3.42
N VAL A 204 17.11 3.92 2.37
CA VAL A 204 18.15 3.95 1.33
C VAL A 204 17.82 4.98 0.25
#